data_AF-A0A7V8JF45-F1
#
_entry.id   AF-A0A7V8JF45-F1
#
_cell.length_a   1.000
_cell.length_b   1.000
_cell.length_c   1.000
_cell.angle_alpha   90.00
_cell.angle_beta   90.00
_cell.angle_gamma   90.00
#
_symmetry.space_group_name_H-M   'P 1'
#
loop_
_entity.id
_entity.type
_entity.pdbx_description
1 polymer ?
#
loop_
_entity_poly.entity_id
_entity_poly.type
_entity_poly.pdbx_seq_one_letter_code
_entity_poly.pdbx_strand_id
1 'polypeptide(L)'
;MLHSRTPRWEELSASVYLSDEEILTKLDSTGVIRLLERKQTPGGPGEMLSFLEDQGLIARDPRGGGSVTNLGAISAAHHLDEFGDISRKAMRVIVYDGTTRVKAVREQVGQKGYAISFEGLMGYVTGQLPQSEVIDKAFRRKMPMYPEIALREIIANALIHQDFSVSGAGPKVEIFSDRIEVSNPGGLLPSKRIERLLSTSSESRNEKLAKAFRLYHICEERGSGLYRAGVEIEMYGLPPIRFDAEQNSFKVTLYAPRQFAQMTVNERLQACYQHAVIHCVAGSFMTNKSLRERLRMPEGRRSMVSVLIQQAMDAGLIKPADPENRSKKFMQYLPYWA
;
A
#
# COMPACT_ATOMS: atom_id res chain seq x y z
N MET A 1 36.28 10.01 16.95
CA MET A 1 35.67 10.60 15.73
C MET A 1 34.21 10.19 15.73
N LEU A 2 33.30 11.10 16.08
CA LEU A 2 31.87 10.84 15.96
C LEU A 2 31.53 10.84 14.47
N HIS A 3 31.13 9.68 13.94
CA HIS A 3 30.54 9.58 12.60
C HIS A 3 29.21 10.36 12.62
N SER A 4 29.26 11.67 12.40
CA SER A 4 28.08 12.52 12.31
C SER A 4 27.35 12.24 11.00
N ARG A 5 26.50 11.21 11.01
CA ARG A 5 25.47 11.07 9.98
C ARG A 5 24.37 12.08 10.24
N THR A 6 23.84 12.70 9.19
CA THR A 6 22.62 13.50 9.28
C THR A 6 21.51 12.63 9.87
N PRO A 7 20.84 13.05 10.95
CA PRO A 7 19.75 12.29 11.54
C PRO A 7 18.60 12.17 10.52
N ARG A 8 18.00 10.98 10.45
CA ARG A 8 16.82 10.78 9.61
C ARG A 8 15.58 11.39 10.25
N TRP A 9 14.55 11.68 9.47
CA TRP A 9 13.31 12.27 9.98
C TRP A 9 12.74 11.45 11.14
N GLU A 10 12.76 10.11 11.05
CA GLU A 10 12.25 9.22 12.10
C GLU A 10 12.99 9.33 13.44
N GLU A 11 14.22 9.86 13.44
CA GLU A 11 15.09 9.98 14.62
C GLU A 11 14.96 11.32 15.34
N LEU A 12 14.31 12.30 14.71
CA LEU A 12 14.10 13.62 15.31
C LEU A 12 13.04 13.52 16.40
N SER A 13 13.12 14.43 17.38
CA SER A 13 12.13 14.52 18.45
C SER A 13 10.81 15.09 17.94
N ALA A 14 9.73 14.38 18.25
CA ALA A 14 8.35 14.78 18.01
C ALA A 14 7.75 15.57 19.18
N SER A 15 8.37 15.49 20.35
CA SER A 15 7.93 16.15 21.58
C SER A 15 9.03 17.01 22.18
N VAL A 16 8.63 17.92 23.07
CA VAL A 16 9.52 18.51 24.07
C VAL A 16 10.02 17.43 25.04
N TYR A 17 10.89 17.82 25.97
CA TYR A 17 11.29 16.95 27.08
C TYR A 17 10.08 16.56 27.93
N LEU A 18 10.00 15.29 28.30
CA LEU A 18 8.93 14.66 29.05
C LEU A 18 9.52 13.80 30.17
N SER A 19 8.79 13.72 31.28
CA SER A 19 9.04 12.74 32.34
C SER A 19 8.75 11.31 31.87
N ASP A 20 9.27 10.33 32.61
CA ASP A 20 9.05 8.90 32.37
C ASP A 20 7.57 8.53 32.30
N GLU A 21 6.75 9.11 33.18
CA GLU A 21 5.30 8.88 33.23
C GLU A 21 4.57 9.49 32.03
N GLU A 22 4.95 10.71 31.63
CA GLU A 22 4.40 11.37 30.45
C GLU A 22 4.73 10.63 29.15
N ILE A 23 5.93 10.04 29.05
CA ILE A 23 6.30 9.22 27.89
C ILE A 23 5.38 7.99 27.78
N LEU A 24 5.20 7.28 28.90
CA LEU A 24 4.41 6.05 28.94
C LEU A 24 2.92 6.29 28.70
N THR A 25 2.40 7.47 29.05
CA THR A 25 1.00 7.83 28.81
C THR A 25 0.72 8.28 27.37
N LYS A 26 1.74 8.74 26.64
CA LYS A 26 1.59 9.20 25.24
C LYS A 26 1.65 8.10 24.19
N LEU A 27 2.35 7.00 24.48
CA LEU A 27 2.57 5.90 23.53
C LEU A 27 1.84 4.62 23.95
N ASP A 28 1.14 4.00 22.99
CA ASP A 28 0.47 2.71 23.16
C ASP A 28 1.48 1.57 23.14
N SER A 29 2.21 1.45 24.24
CA SER A 29 3.28 0.47 24.42
C SER A 29 2.72 -0.97 24.38
N THR A 30 1.52 -1.18 24.92
CA THR A 30 0.82 -2.47 24.88
C THR A 30 0.45 -2.87 23.45
N GLY A 31 -0.03 -1.92 22.65
CA GLY A 31 -0.31 -2.12 21.23
C GLY A 31 0.94 -2.54 20.44
N VAL A 32 2.07 -1.87 20.69
CA VAL A 32 3.35 -2.23 20.05
C VAL A 32 3.82 -3.64 20.45
N ILE A 33 3.73 -3.99 21.73
CA ILE A 33 4.10 -5.34 22.21
C ILE A 33 3.22 -6.42 21.57
N ARG A 34 1.90 -6.16 21.47
CA ARG A 34 0.96 -7.06 20.80
C ARG A 34 1.34 -7.28 19.33
N LEU A 35 1.68 -6.20 18.62
CA LEU A 35 2.08 -6.26 17.21
C LEU A 35 3.40 -7.02 16.99
N LEU A 36 4.31 -7.01 17.97
CA LEU A 36 5.56 -7.78 17.93
C LEU A 36 5.39 -9.24 18.34
N GLU A 37 4.16 -9.67 18.67
CA GLU A 37 3.83 -11.03 19.15
C GLU A 37 4.73 -11.50 20.31
N ARG A 38 5.19 -10.56 21.14
CA ARG A 38 6.09 -10.88 22.26
C ARG A 38 5.32 -11.60 23.36
N LYS A 39 5.80 -12.81 23.71
CA LYS A 39 5.24 -13.63 24.80
C LYS A 39 5.45 -13.03 26.20
N GLN A 40 6.45 -12.16 26.35
CA GLN A 40 6.79 -11.52 27.62
C GLN A 40 6.60 -10.00 27.49
N THR A 41 5.76 -9.46 28.35
CA THR A 41 5.64 -8.01 28.58
C THR A 41 6.72 -7.56 29.55
N PRO A 42 7.31 -6.37 29.36
CA PRO A 42 8.19 -5.75 30.35
C PRO A 42 7.52 -5.74 31.75
N GLY A 43 8.29 -6.09 32.79
CA GLY A 43 7.80 -6.30 34.14
C GLY A 43 7.48 -5.02 34.93
N GLY A 44 7.89 -3.85 34.43
CA GLY A 44 7.60 -2.55 35.04
C GLY A 44 7.98 -1.34 34.18
N PRO A 45 7.71 -0.11 34.65
CA PRO A 45 7.90 1.13 33.89
C PRO A 45 9.31 1.32 33.32
N GLY A 46 10.35 1.00 34.10
CA GLY A 46 11.75 1.12 33.66
C GLY A 46 12.10 0.18 32.50
N GLU A 47 11.66 -1.08 32.57
CA GLU A 47 11.85 -2.04 31.48
C GLU A 47 11.04 -1.64 30.24
N MET A 48 9.85 -1.06 30.43
CA MET A 48 9.04 -0.54 29.32
C MET A 48 9.76 0.61 28.61
N LEU A 49 10.34 1.55 29.35
CA LEU A 49 11.10 2.66 28.77
C LEU A 49 12.34 2.15 28.02
N SER A 50 13.08 1.19 28.58
CA SER A 50 14.20 0.55 27.88
C SER A 50 13.74 -0.12 26.59
N PHE A 51 12.60 -0.81 26.62
CA PHE A 51 12.01 -1.42 25.42
C PHE A 51 11.64 -0.38 24.36
N LEU A 52 10.97 0.72 24.74
CA LEU A 52 10.60 1.78 23.81
C LEU A 52 11.84 2.46 23.19
N GLU A 53 12.90 2.63 23.97
CA GLU A 53 14.19 3.16 23.50
C GLU A 53 14.87 2.19 22.52
N ASP A 54 14.90 0.89 22.81
CA ASP A 54 15.43 -0.14 21.92
C ASP A 54 14.68 -0.21 20.58
N GLN A 55 13.37 0.05 20.60
CA GLN A 55 12.56 0.17 19.38
C GLN A 55 12.76 1.52 18.64
N GLY A 56 13.50 2.47 19.25
CA GLY A 56 13.73 3.80 18.71
C GLY A 56 12.51 4.72 18.75
N LEU A 57 11.50 4.39 19.57
CA LEU A 57 10.27 5.18 19.70
C LEU A 57 10.47 6.39 20.63
N ILE A 58 11.48 6.33 21.49
CA ILE A 58 11.87 7.41 22.40
C ILE A 58 13.38 7.58 22.39
N ALA A 59 13.84 8.75 22.84
CA ALA A 59 15.24 9.02 23.14
C ALA A 59 15.34 9.48 24.60
N ARG A 60 16.09 8.73 25.43
CA ARG A 60 16.22 9.00 26.87
C ARG A 60 17.28 10.04 27.16
N ASP A 61 17.06 10.87 28.18
CA ASP A 61 18.13 11.67 28.79
C ASP A 61 18.77 10.83 29.93
N PRO A 62 20.11 10.79 30.03
CA PRO A 62 20.80 10.06 31.11
C PRO A 62 20.40 10.48 32.54
N ARG A 63 19.83 11.68 32.71
CA ARG A 63 19.36 12.22 33.99
C ARG A 63 17.90 11.85 34.31
N GLY A 64 17.26 11.04 33.46
CA GLY A 64 15.84 10.68 33.54
C GLY A 64 15.01 11.43 32.50
N GLY A 65 13.81 10.95 32.20
CA GLY A 65 12.95 11.50 31.15
C GLY A 65 13.49 11.27 29.74
N GLY A 66 12.99 12.06 28.80
CA GLY A 66 13.41 11.98 27.40
C GLY A 66 12.46 12.70 26.46
N SER A 67 12.51 12.32 25.18
CA SER A 67 11.57 12.79 24.16
C SER A 67 11.02 11.62 23.36
N VAL A 68 9.81 11.76 22.84
CA VAL A 68 9.25 10.83 21.86
C VAL A 68 9.85 11.17 20.49
N THR A 69 10.29 10.17 19.74
CA THR A 69 10.79 10.37 18.38
C THR A 69 9.65 10.50 17.38
N ASN A 70 9.91 11.03 16.19
CA ASN A 70 8.96 11.02 15.09
C ASN A 70 8.48 9.61 14.76
N LEU A 71 9.37 8.60 14.84
CA LEU A 71 8.98 7.19 14.71
C LEU A 71 7.98 6.78 15.80
N GLY A 72 8.26 7.11 17.06
CA GLY A 72 7.39 6.80 18.20
C GLY A 72 6.00 7.39 18.02
N ALA A 73 5.94 8.69 17.76
CA ALA A 73 4.68 9.38 17.58
C ALA A 73 3.88 8.87 16.37
N ILE A 74 4.50 8.79 15.18
CA ILE A 74 3.78 8.39 13.97
C ILE A 74 3.32 6.92 14.01
N SER A 75 4.02 6.04 14.72
CA SER A 75 3.67 4.62 14.75
C SER A 75 2.75 4.24 15.93
N ALA A 76 2.97 4.84 17.11
CA ALA A 76 2.43 4.32 18.36
C ALA A 76 1.77 5.38 19.27
N ALA A 77 1.60 6.63 18.84
CA ALA A 77 0.88 7.63 19.63
C ALA A 77 -0.57 7.21 19.93
N HIS A 78 -1.02 7.39 21.18
CA HIS A 78 -2.44 7.34 21.51
C HIS A 78 -3.23 8.46 20.81
N HIS A 79 -2.60 9.63 20.68
CA HIS A 79 -3.18 10.85 20.16
C HIS A 79 -2.13 11.61 19.32
N LEU A 80 -2.25 11.57 17.98
CA LEU A 80 -1.33 12.23 17.05
C LEU A 80 -1.40 13.77 17.16
N ASP A 81 -2.53 14.31 17.59
CA ASP A 81 -2.76 15.73 17.83
C ASP A 81 -1.91 16.30 18.98
N GLU A 82 -1.39 15.45 19.86
CA GLU A 82 -0.43 15.86 20.89
C GLU A 82 0.99 16.09 20.34
N PHE A 83 1.24 15.79 19.07
CA PHE A 83 2.57 15.80 18.44
C PHE A 83 2.69 16.80 17.29
N GLY A 84 2.31 18.07 17.50
CA GLY A 84 2.63 19.18 16.59
C GLY A 84 2.40 18.87 15.09
N ASP A 85 3.47 18.93 14.30
CA ASP A 85 3.43 18.69 12.84
C ASP A 85 3.06 17.27 12.44
N ILE A 86 3.22 16.28 13.33
CA ILE A 86 2.86 14.88 13.08
C ILE A 86 1.35 14.72 12.97
N SER A 87 0.57 15.52 13.71
CA SER A 87 -0.90 15.52 13.63
C SER A 87 -1.42 15.70 12.20
N ARG A 88 -0.70 16.48 11.38
CA ARG A 88 -1.03 16.76 9.98
C ARG A 88 -0.76 15.58 9.04
N LYS A 89 -0.06 14.56 9.51
CA LYS A 89 0.24 13.34 8.77
C LYS A 89 -0.84 12.28 8.92
N ALA A 90 -1.81 12.44 9.82
CA ALA A 90 -2.91 11.50 9.99
C ALA A 90 -3.56 11.07 8.66
N MET A 91 -3.79 9.76 8.52
CA MET A 91 -4.55 9.22 7.38
C MET A 91 -5.97 9.76 7.40
N ARG A 92 -6.43 10.26 6.25
CA ARG A 92 -7.82 10.71 6.06
C ARG A 92 -8.57 9.73 5.20
N VAL A 93 -9.75 9.30 5.64
CA VAL A 93 -10.65 8.49 4.83
C VAL A 93 -11.86 9.35 4.46
N ILE A 94 -12.11 9.52 3.16
CA ILE A 94 -13.19 10.34 2.63
C ILE A 94 -14.08 9.46 1.75
N VAL A 95 -15.38 9.49 1.98
CA VAL A 95 -16.37 8.78 1.17
C VAL A 95 -17.19 9.80 0.40
N TYR A 96 -17.27 9.64 -0.91
CA TYR A 96 -18.03 10.51 -1.80
C TYR A 96 -19.31 9.86 -2.30
N ASP A 97 -20.33 10.68 -2.54
CA ASP A 97 -21.55 10.29 -3.24
C ASP A 97 -21.32 10.32 -4.75
N GLY A 98 -21.20 9.16 -5.37
CA GLY A 98 -20.93 9.00 -6.80
C GLY A 98 -19.44 8.99 -7.15
N THR A 99 -19.09 9.51 -8.33
CA THR A 99 -17.75 9.38 -8.93
C THR A 99 -16.89 10.65 -8.81
N THR A 100 -17.45 11.73 -8.26
CA THR A 100 -16.83 13.06 -8.19
C THR A 100 -16.53 13.47 -6.75
N ARG A 101 -15.70 14.50 -6.58
CA ARG A 101 -15.34 15.05 -5.25
C ARG A 101 -16.32 16.13 -4.75
N VAL A 102 -17.47 16.29 -5.40
CA VAL A 102 -18.41 17.39 -5.12
C VAL A 102 -19.11 17.22 -3.77
N LYS A 103 -19.50 15.98 -3.43
CA LYS A 103 -20.29 15.69 -2.23
C LYS A 103 -19.63 14.61 -1.39
N ALA A 104 -18.86 15.03 -0.39
CA ALA A 104 -18.36 14.13 0.65
C ALA A 104 -19.52 13.79 1.60
N VAL A 105 -19.80 12.49 1.78
CA VAL A 105 -20.84 12.01 2.70
C VAL A 105 -20.27 11.64 4.06
N ARG A 106 -18.99 11.25 4.11
CA ARG A 106 -18.27 10.94 5.34
C ARG A 106 -16.81 11.36 5.19
N GLU A 107 -16.25 11.87 6.28
CA GLU A 107 -14.83 12.12 6.41
C GLU A 107 -14.39 11.72 7.82
N GLN A 108 -13.31 10.94 7.89
CA GLN A 108 -12.67 10.56 9.14
C GLN A 108 -11.18 10.82 9.07
N VAL A 109 -10.65 11.49 10.09
CA VAL A 109 -9.21 11.69 10.29
C VAL A 109 -8.72 10.73 11.35
N GLY A 110 -7.65 9.99 11.05
CA GLY A 110 -7.00 9.11 12.02
C GLY A 110 -6.43 9.91 13.19
N GLN A 111 -6.62 9.42 14.41
CA GLN A 111 -6.13 10.10 15.63
C GLN A 111 -4.98 9.35 16.30
N LYS A 112 -4.73 8.10 15.92
CA LYS A 112 -3.75 7.22 16.55
C LYS A 112 -2.56 6.99 15.63
N GLY A 113 -1.43 6.60 16.22
CA GLY A 113 -0.26 6.12 15.48
C GLY A 113 -0.64 5.04 14.47
N TYR A 114 0.02 5.07 13.31
CA TYR A 114 -0.33 4.25 12.16
C TYR A 114 -0.27 2.75 12.48
N ALA A 115 0.73 2.29 13.22
CA ALA A 115 0.92 0.87 13.45
C ALA A 115 -0.19 0.31 14.34
N ILE A 116 -0.45 0.97 15.47
CA ILE A 116 -1.44 0.54 16.46
C ILE A 116 -2.89 0.66 15.97
N SER A 117 -3.12 1.49 14.95
CA SER A 117 -4.46 1.75 14.39
C SER A 117 -4.71 1.12 13.03
N PHE A 118 -3.70 0.45 12.44
CA PHE A 118 -3.78 -0.07 11.08
C PHE A 118 -4.94 -1.06 10.88
N GLU A 119 -5.12 -2.00 11.81
CA GLU A 119 -6.23 -2.96 11.78
C GLU A 119 -7.60 -2.26 11.81
N GLY A 120 -7.74 -1.27 12.70
CA GLY A 120 -8.96 -0.45 12.80
C GLY A 120 -9.22 0.38 11.55
N LEU A 121 -8.16 0.93 10.93
CA LEU A 121 -8.25 1.64 9.65
C LEU A 121 -8.73 0.70 8.53
N MET A 122 -8.18 -0.51 8.44
CA MET A 122 -8.60 -1.52 7.47
C MET A 122 -10.07 -1.92 7.67
N GLY A 123 -10.48 -2.17 8.91
CA GLY A 123 -11.88 -2.45 9.25
C GLY A 123 -12.82 -1.31 8.90
N TYR A 124 -12.41 -0.06 9.14
CA TYR A 124 -13.21 1.11 8.77
C TYR A 124 -13.34 1.24 7.24
N VAL A 125 -12.23 1.19 6.51
CA VAL A 125 -12.21 1.31 5.04
C VAL A 125 -13.08 0.23 4.41
N THR A 126 -12.87 -1.03 4.77
CA THR A 126 -13.65 -2.17 4.24
C THR A 126 -15.14 -2.07 4.59
N GLY A 127 -15.48 -1.56 5.78
CA GLY A 127 -16.85 -1.28 6.19
C GLY A 127 -17.56 -0.17 5.38
N GLN A 128 -16.80 0.73 4.72
CA GLN A 128 -17.36 1.73 3.80
C GLN A 128 -17.55 1.20 2.37
N LEU A 129 -16.96 0.04 2.02
CA LEU A 129 -16.99 -0.44 0.64
C LEU A 129 -18.36 -1.05 0.30
N PRO A 130 -18.84 -0.84 -0.95
CA PRO A 130 -20.04 -1.52 -1.43
C PRO A 130 -19.83 -3.05 -1.38
N GLN A 131 -20.79 -3.75 -0.80
CA GLN A 131 -20.79 -5.22 -0.68
C GLN A 131 -21.66 -5.83 -1.78
N SER A 132 -21.17 -6.91 -2.42
CA SER A 132 -22.00 -7.69 -3.33
C SER A 132 -22.63 -8.85 -2.56
N GLU A 133 -23.95 -9.00 -2.60
CA GLU A 133 -24.62 -10.22 -2.13
C GLU A 133 -24.61 -11.26 -3.25
N VAL A 134 -23.93 -12.37 -3.03
CA VAL A 134 -23.98 -13.54 -3.92
C VAL A 134 -24.70 -14.66 -3.18
N ILE A 135 -25.70 -15.26 -3.83
CA ILE A 135 -26.37 -16.46 -3.31
C ILE A 135 -25.52 -17.66 -3.72
N ASP A 136 -24.86 -18.30 -2.76
CA ASP A 136 -24.12 -19.55 -2.97
C ASP A 136 -24.89 -20.68 -2.29
N LYS A 137 -25.33 -21.68 -3.08
CA LYS A 137 -25.92 -22.96 -2.62
C LYS A 137 -26.83 -22.83 -1.39
N ALA A 138 -27.83 -21.95 -1.47
CA ALA A 138 -28.87 -21.64 -0.47
C ALA A 138 -28.56 -20.56 0.59
N PHE A 139 -27.34 -20.04 0.72
CA PHE A 139 -27.01 -18.97 1.67
C PHE A 139 -26.52 -17.70 0.98
N ARG A 140 -27.01 -16.53 1.43
CA ARG A 140 -26.46 -15.24 1.00
C ARG A 140 -25.09 -15.04 1.63
N ARG A 141 -24.06 -14.92 0.79
CA ARG A 141 -22.71 -14.52 1.22
C ARG A 141 -22.41 -13.12 0.71
N LYS A 142 -21.98 -12.25 1.62
CA LYS A 142 -21.43 -10.94 1.27
C LYS A 142 -20.01 -11.15 0.78
N MET A 143 -19.76 -10.88 -0.49
CA MET A 143 -18.42 -10.88 -1.06
C MET A 143 -17.88 -9.45 -1.10
N PRO A 144 -16.66 -9.21 -0.56
CA PRO A 144 -16.03 -7.90 -0.66
C PRO A 144 -15.75 -7.59 -2.13
N MET A 145 -16.03 -6.35 -2.55
CA MET A 145 -15.83 -5.92 -3.93
C MET A 145 -14.35 -5.80 -4.30
N TYR A 146 -13.50 -5.55 -3.31
CA TYR A 146 -12.05 -5.37 -3.47
C TYR A 146 -11.31 -6.40 -2.62
N PRO A 147 -10.19 -6.97 -3.12
CA PRO A 147 -9.37 -7.88 -2.33
C PRO A 147 -8.74 -7.15 -1.16
N GLU A 148 -9.00 -7.65 0.04
CA GLU A 148 -8.49 -7.07 1.30
C GLU A 148 -6.96 -7.04 1.32
N ILE A 149 -6.30 -8.08 0.78
CA ILE A 149 -4.84 -8.14 0.64
C ILE A 149 -4.32 -6.96 -0.20
N ALA A 150 -4.95 -6.64 -1.33
CA ALA A 150 -4.50 -5.52 -2.16
C ALA A 150 -4.69 -4.17 -1.44
N LEU A 151 -5.82 -3.98 -0.76
CA LEU A 151 -6.08 -2.77 0.03
C LEU A 151 -5.04 -2.61 1.14
N ARG A 152 -4.76 -3.70 1.87
CA ARG A 152 -3.77 -3.73 2.94
C ARG A 152 -2.40 -3.26 2.44
N GLU A 153 -1.92 -3.85 1.35
CA GLU A 153 -0.60 -3.51 0.77
C GLU A 153 -0.55 -2.06 0.28
N ILE A 154 -1.60 -1.59 -0.40
CA ILE A 154 -1.63 -0.24 -0.97
C ILE A 154 -1.71 0.83 0.14
N ILE A 155 -2.57 0.62 1.14
CA ILE A 155 -2.72 1.56 2.27
C ILE A 155 -1.44 1.58 3.11
N ALA A 156 -0.86 0.42 3.43
CA ALA A 156 0.38 0.37 4.18
C ALA A 156 1.55 1.02 3.42
N ASN A 157 1.64 0.82 2.10
CA ASN A 157 2.64 1.48 1.28
C ASN A 157 2.46 3.01 1.27
N ALA A 158 1.23 3.51 1.20
CA ALA A 158 0.97 4.95 1.27
C ALA A 158 1.38 5.54 2.63
N LEU A 159 1.19 4.81 3.74
CA LEU A 159 1.63 5.23 5.07
C LEU A 159 3.15 5.23 5.21
N ILE A 160 3.82 4.20 4.69
CA ILE A 160 5.27 4.02 4.83
C ILE A 160 6.05 4.93 3.91
N HIS A 161 5.66 5.07 2.64
CA HIS A 161 6.50 5.67 1.60
C HIS A 161 6.23 7.16 1.35
N GLN A 162 5.35 7.78 2.14
CA GLN A 162 5.06 9.20 2.06
C GLN A 162 6.28 10.08 2.35
N ASP A 163 6.30 11.26 1.74
CA ASP A 163 7.30 12.27 2.06
C ASP A 163 6.89 13.06 3.31
N PHE A 164 7.49 12.73 4.45
CA PHE A 164 7.22 13.42 5.70
C PHE A 164 7.72 14.87 5.73
N SER A 165 8.57 15.30 4.79
CA SER A 165 9.00 16.71 4.68
C SER A 165 7.91 17.65 4.15
N VAL A 166 6.90 17.12 3.43
CA VAL A 166 5.82 17.93 2.86
C VAL A 166 4.83 18.37 3.94
N SER A 167 4.79 19.65 4.27
CA SER A 167 3.86 20.21 5.27
C SER A 167 2.43 20.36 4.73
N GLY A 168 1.43 20.34 5.62
CA GLY A 168 0.03 20.61 5.28
C GLY A 168 -0.70 19.50 4.50
N ALA A 169 -0.02 18.42 4.12
CA ALA A 169 -0.59 17.28 3.44
C ALA A 169 -0.29 15.97 4.19
N GLY A 170 -1.27 15.06 4.14
CA GLY A 170 -1.20 13.70 4.68
C GLY A 170 -1.77 12.70 3.68
N PRO A 171 -1.61 11.39 3.96
CA PRO A 171 -2.14 10.35 3.11
C PRO A 171 -3.68 10.32 3.18
N LYS A 172 -4.30 9.89 2.09
CA LYS A 172 -5.75 9.82 1.95
C LYS A 172 -6.19 8.50 1.34
N VAL A 173 -7.31 7.98 1.84
CA VAL A 173 -8.14 6.98 1.16
C VAL A 173 -9.44 7.65 0.76
N GLU A 174 -9.66 7.80 -0.54
CA GLU A 174 -10.86 8.37 -1.12
C GLU A 174 -11.69 7.26 -1.76
N ILE A 175 -12.93 7.09 -1.29
CA ILE A 175 -13.84 6.03 -1.73
C ILE A 175 -14.94 6.67 -2.57
N PHE A 176 -15.08 6.18 -3.80
CA PHE A 176 -16.10 6.58 -4.75
C PHE A 176 -17.01 5.40 -5.07
N SER A 177 -18.12 5.65 -5.76
CA SER A 177 -19.03 4.59 -6.19
C SER A 177 -18.40 3.57 -7.15
N ASP A 178 -17.33 3.95 -7.86
CA ASP A 178 -16.71 3.13 -8.91
C ASP A 178 -15.22 2.81 -8.71
N ARG A 179 -14.59 3.33 -7.65
CA ARG A 179 -13.17 3.15 -7.37
C ARG A 179 -12.78 3.56 -5.94
N ILE A 180 -11.58 3.15 -5.54
CA ILE A 180 -10.87 3.62 -4.36
C ILE A 180 -9.56 4.26 -4.83
N GLU A 181 -9.29 5.47 -4.37
CA GLU A 181 -8.02 6.18 -4.60
C GLU A 181 -7.26 6.26 -3.27
N VAL A 182 -6.05 5.70 -3.22
CA VAL A 182 -5.13 5.85 -2.09
C VAL A 182 -3.99 6.75 -2.53
N SER A 183 -3.79 7.87 -1.83
CA SER A 183 -2.77 8.85 -2.18
C SER A 183 -1.91 9.21 -0.98
N ASN A 184 -0.66 9.59 -1.24
CA ASN A 184 0.26 10.10 -0.23
C ASN A 184 1.10 11.27 -0.76
N PRO A 185 1.54 12.18 0.12
CA PRO A 185 2.50 13.22 -0.24
C PRO A 185 3.83 12.64 -0.75
N GLY A 186 4.46 13.37 -1.66
CA GLY A 186 5.74 13.01 -2.27
C GLY A 186 5.59 12.26 -3.60
N GLY A 187 6.44 12.62 -4.55
CA GLY A 187 6.55 11.90 -5.82
C GLY A 187 7.26 10.56 -5.68
N LEU A 188 7.31 9.83 -6.80
CA LEU A 188 8.03 8.56 -6.87
C LEU A 188 9.54 8.78 -6.64
N LEU A 189 10.22 7.81 -6.01
CA LEU A 189 11.67 7.87 -5.82
C LEU A 189 12.38 7.92 -7.19
N PRO A 190 13.48 8.70 -7.35
CA PRO A 190 14.20 8.78 -8.63
C PRO A 190 14.73 7.44 -9.16
N SER A 191 14.99 6.49 -8.26
CA SER A 191 15.39 5.11 -8.56
C SER A 191 14.25 4.22 -9.06
N LYS A 192 12.99 4.65 -8.92
CA LYS A 192 11.81 3.88 -9.24
C LYS A 192 11.13 4.41 -10.50
N ARG A 193 10.48 3.50 -11.21
CA ARG A 193 9.71 3.78 -12.43
C ARG A 193 8.34 3.14 -12.31
N ILE A 194 7.29 3.82 -12.78
CA ILE A 194 5.90 3.35 -12.66
C ILE A 194 5.76 1.95 -13.27
N GLU A 195 6.38 1.75 -14.43
CA GLU A 195 6.34 0.51 -15.21
C GLU A 195 6.93 -0.67 -14.42
N ARG A 196 7.84 -0.40 -13.48
CA ARG A 196 8.55 -1.43 -12.71
C ARG A 196 7.98 -1.65 -11.32
N LEU A 197 6.95 -0.92 -10.88
CA LEU A 197 6.46 -0.96 -9.48
C LEU A 197 6.01 -2.35 -9.02
N LEU A 198 5.42 -3.16 -9.89
CA LEU A 198 5.02 -4.53 -9.58
C LEU A 198 6.21 -5.52 -9.56
N SER A 199 7.42 -5.07 -9.93
CA SER A 199 8.62 -5.91 -10.09
C SER A 199 9.83 -5.41 -9.31
N THR A 200 9.73 -4.26 -8.65
CA THR A 200 10.85 -3.60 -8.00
C THR A 200 10.99 -4.07 -6.56
N SER A 201 12.23 -4.08 -6.06
CA SER A 201 12.49 -4.27 -4.64
C SER A 201 11.93 -3.11 -3.81
N SER A 202 11.60 -3.36 -2.54
CA SER A 202 11.20 -2.28 -1.64
C SER A 202 12.36 -1.33 -1.39
N GLU A 203 12.09 -0.03 -1.50
CA GLU A 203 13.00 1.06 -1.15
C GLU A 203 12.15 2.16 -0.51
N SER A 204 12.54 2.65 0.66
CA SER A 204 11.77 3.64 1.39
C SER A 204 12.61 4.86 1.77
N ARG A 205 11.98 6.04 1.73
CA ARG A 205 12.52 7.23 2.40
C ARG A 205 12.55 7.04 3.91
N ASN A 206 11.61 6.24 4.41
CA ASN A 206 11.33 6.04 5.83
C ASN A 206 11.68 4.60 6.23
N GLU A 207 12.96 4.24 6.14
CA GLU A 207 13.44 2.88 6.39
C GLU A 207 13.18 2.38 7.81
N LYS A 208 13.21 3.27 8.82
CA LYS A 208 12.92 2.84 10.20
C LYS A 208 11.45 2.49 10.36
N LEU A 209 10.56 3.30 9.78
CA LEU A 209 9.13 3.03 9.76
C LEU A 209 8.82 1.76 8.96
N ALA A 210 9.42 1.60 7.77
CA ALA A 210 9.28 0.40 6.94
C ALA A 210 9.78 -0.86 7.66
N LYS A 211 10.88 -0.77 8.41
CA LYS A 211 11.38 -1.87 9.25
C LYS A 211 10.40 -2.19 10.39
N ALA A 212 9.90 -1.18 11.09
CA ALA A 212 8.93 -1.38 12.17
C ALA A 212 7.65 -2.05 11.65
N PHE A 213 7.09 -1.60 10.53
CA PHE A 213 5.88 -2.19 9.93
C PHE A 213 6.04 -3.63 9.49
N ARG A 214 7.25 -4.03 9.06
CA ARG A 214 7.57 -5.43 8.78
C ARG A 214 7.59 -6.27 10.06
N LEU A 215 8.21 -5.75 11.12
CA LEU A 215 8.25 -6.41 12.43
C LEU A 215 6.87 -6.49 13.09
N TYR A 216 5.98 -5.55 12.79
CA TYR A 216 4.59 -5.54 13.27
C TYR A 216 3.63 -6.37 12.40
N HIS A 217 4.14 -7.11 11.41
CA HIS A 217 3.36 -7.91 10.46
C HIS A 217 2.33 -7.11 9.64
N ILE A 218 2.47 -5.79 9.57
CA ILE A 218 1.62 -4.90 8.76
C ILE A 218 1.99 -5.01 7.29
N CYS A 219 3.29 -5.12 6.99
CA CYS A 219 3.81 -5.31 5.64
C CYS A 219 4.69 -6.55 5.56
N GLU A 220 4.76 -7.13 4.36
CA GLU A 220 5.62 -8.27 4.07
C GLU A 220 7.10 -7.87 3.97
N GLU A 221 7.99 -8.79 4.37
CA GLU A 221 9.43 -8.52 4.42
C GLU A 221 10.09 -8.42 3.04
N ARG A 222 9.51 -9.08 2.03
CA ARG A 222 10.17 -9.36 0.74
C ARG A 222 9.97 -8.29 -0.34
N GLY A 223 9.36 -7.15 -0.01
CA GLY A 223 9.11 -6.07 -0.96
C GLY A 223 8.19 -6.45 -2.13
N SER A 224 7.42 -7.52 -1.98
CA SER A 224 6.48 -8.03 -2.99
C SER A 224 5.04 -7.53 -2.78
N GLY A 225 4.83 -6.51 -1.94
CA GLY A 225 3.50 -6.03 -1.56
C GLY A 225 2.66 -5.60 -2.76
N LEU A 226 3.20 -4.73 -3.62
CA LEU A 226 2.51 -4.31 -4.85
C LEU A 226 2.34 -5.45 -5.85
N TYR A 227 3.30 -6.37 -5.95
CA TYR A 227 3.16 -7.58 -6.76
C TYR A 227 1.96 -8.43 -6.32
N ARG A 228 1.84 -8.70 -5.01
CA ARG A 228 0.71 -9.43 -4.43
C ARG A 228 -0.61 -8.70 -4.67
N ALA A 229 -0.63 -7.38 -4.48
CA ALA A 229 -1.80 -6.57 -4.82
C ALA A 229 -2.20 -6.78 -6.29
N GLY A 230 -1.25 -6.75 -7.22
CA GLY A 230 -1.49 -7.06 -8.64
C GLY A 230 -2.12 -8.44 -8.84
N VAL A 231 -1.54 -9.48 -8.24
CA VAL A 231 -2.01 -10.88 -8.31
C VAL A 231 -3.42 -11.07 -7.72
N GLU A 232 -3.80 -10.28 -6.73
CA GLU A 232 -5.15 -10.31 -6.16
C GLU A 232 -6.18 -9.61 -7.07
N ILE A 233 -5.79 -8.47 -7.65
CA ILE A 233 -6.60 -7.70 -8.61
C ILE A 233 -6.91 -8.54 -9.85
N GLU A 234 -5.88 -9.09 -10.48
CA GLU A 234 -5.72 -10.54 -10.65
C GLU A 234 -6.94 -11.47 -10.59
N MET A 235 -6.94 -12.25 -9.51
CA MET A 235 -7.91 -13.30 -9.24
C MET A 235 -9.34 -12.76 -9.14
N TYR A 236 -9.52 -11.54 -8.63
CA TYR A 236 -10.83 -10.90 -8.52
C TYR A 236 -11.39 -10.43 -9.88
N GLY A 237 -10.60 -10.45 -10.95
CA GLY A 237 -11.04 -9.98 -12.27
C GLY A 237 -11.29 -8.47 -12.32
N LEU A 238 -10.64 -7.71 -11.43
CA LEU A 238 -10.75 -6.25 -11.39
C LEU A 238 -9.91 -5.61 -12.49
N PRO A 239 -10.25 -4.37 -12.91
CA PRO A 239 -9.38 -3.58 -13.78
C PRO A 239 -7.95 -3.44 -13.19
N PRO A 240 -6.93 -3.21 -14.05
CA PRO A 240 -5.55 -3.12 -13.58
C PRO A 240 -5.36 -1.97 -12.59
N ILE A 241 -4.36 -2.10 -11.72
CA ILE A 241 -4.01 -1.04 -10.76
C ILE A 241 -3.53 0.18 -11.54
N ARG A 242 -4.10 1.35 -11.29
CA ARG A 242 -3.60 2.59 -11.90
C ARG A 242 -2.68 3.29 -10.92
N PHE A 243 -1.46 3.57 -11.37
CA PHE A 243 -0.48 4.38 -10.65
C PHE A 243 -0.37 5.75 -11.32
N ASP A 244 -0.62 6.81 -10.56
CA ASP A 244 -0.41 8.18 -10.99
C ASP A 244 0.70 8.78 -10.11
N ALA A 245 1.88 9.03 -10.71
CA ALA A 245 2.97 9.72 -10.02
C ALA A 245 3.04 11.17 -10.52
N GLU A 246 2.72 12.10 -9.64
CA GLU A 246 2.90 13.52 -9.86
C GLU A 246 4.19 13.99 -9.15
N GLN A 247 4.60 15.24 -9.36
CA GLN A 247 5.83 15.77 -8.77
C GLN A 247 5.82 15.67 -7.23
N ASN A 248 4.69 16.00 -6.60
CA ASN A 248 4.56 16.11 -5.14
C ASN A 248 3.52 15.15 -4.53
N SER A 249 3.00 14.20 -5.31
CA SER A 249 2.09 13.19 -4.79
C SER A 249 2.15 11.91 -5.59
N PHE A 250 1.89 10.80 -4.91
CA PHE A 250 1.72 9.50 -5.52
C PHE A 250 0.32 8.99 -5.22
N LYS A 251 -0.33 8.40 -6.23
CA LYS A 251 -1.69 7.88 -6.10
C LYS A 251 -1.84 6.52 -6.75
N VAL A 252 -2.55 5.64 -6.06
CA VAL A 252 -2.94 4.31 -6.51
C VAL A 252 -4.45 4.25 -6.60
N THR A 253 -4.99 3.85 -7.76
CA THR A 253 -6.43 3.72 -7.96
C THR A 253 -6.78 2.25 -8.22
N LEU A 254 -7.74 1.74 -7.43
CA LEU A 254 -8.39 0.45 -7.64
C LEU A 254 -9.81 0.69 -8.13
N TYR A 255 -10.17 0.16 -9.29
CA TYR A 255 -11.53 0.29 -9.82
C TYR A 255 -12.42 -0.87 -9.39
N ALA A 256 -13.71 -0.59 -9.29
CA ALA A 256 -14.75 -1.61 -9.09
C ALA A 256 -14.74 -2.63 -10.24
N PRO A 257 -15.30 -3.85 -10.03
CA PRO A 257 -15.39 -4.87 -11.06
C PRO A 257 -16.04 -4.34 -12.35
N ARG A 258 -15.36 -4.55 -13.48
CA ARG A 258 -15.85 -4.20 -14.82
C ARG A 258 -15.57 -5.36 -15.76
N GLN A 259 -16.50 -5.62 -16.67
CA GLN A 259 -16.27 -6.58 -17.74
C GLN A 259 -15.31 -5.99 -18.79
N PHE A 260 -14.64 -6.87 -19.55
CA PHE A 260 -13.72 -6.46 -20.63
C PHE A 260 -14.34 -5.41 -21.57
N ALA A 261 -15.63 -5.57 -21.93
CA ALA A 261 -16.35 -4.65 -22.82
C ALA A 261 -16.48 -3.23 -22.24
N GLN A 262 -16.52 -3.08 -20.92
CA GLN A 262 -16.64 -1.80 -20.22
C GLN A 262 -15.29 -1.14 -19.95
N MET A 263 -14.18 -1.89 -20.05
CA MET A 263 -12.84 -1.32 -19.94
C MET A 263 -12.50 -0.48 -21.17
N THR A 264 -11.88 0.66 -20.93
CA THR A 264 -11.24 1.50 -21.95
C THR A 264 -10.09 0.76 -22.63
N VAL A 265 -9.66 1.26 -23.79
CA VAL A 265 -8.51 0.69 -24.51
C VAL A 265 -7.25 0.70 -23.63
N ASN A 266 -6.99 1.80 -22.93
CA ASN A 266 -5.81 1.91 -22.06
C ASN A 266 -5.88 0.93 -20.87
N GLU A 267 -7.05 0.76 -20.23
CA GLU A 267 -7.20 -0.25 -19.16
C GLU A 267 -6.92 -1.66 -19.68
N ARG A 268 -7.37 -2.01 -20.89
CA ARG A 268 -7.08 -3.33 -21.48
C ARG A 268 -5.59 -3.53 -21.75
N LEU A 269 -4.92 -2.50 -22.27
CA LEU A 269 -3.48 -2.52 -22.52
C LEU A 269 -2.69 -2.64 -21.22
N GLN A 270 -3.06 -1.89 -20.18
CA GLN A 270 -2.44 -1.97 -18.87
C GLN A 270 -2.71 -3.31 -18.18
N ALA A 271 -3.90 -3.90 -18.35
CA ALA A 271 -4.17 -5.25 -17.87
C ALA A 271 -3.26 -6.29 -18.52
N CYS A 272 -3.07 -6.19 -19.84
CA CYS A 272 -2.13 -7.03 -20.59
C CYS A 272 -0.69 -6.85 -20.11
N TYR A 273 -0.26 -5.61 -19.90
CA TYR A 273 1.07 -5.28 -19.42
C TYR A 273 1.32 -5.82 -18.00
N GLN A 274 0.45 -5.51 -17.05
CA GLN A 274 0.59 -5.97 -15.66
C GLN A 274 0.56 -7.49 -15.55
N HIS A 275 -0.27 -8.16 -16.35
CA HIS A 275 -0.30 -9.62 -16.42
C HIS A 275 1.04 -10.19 -16.91
N ALA A 276 1.66 -9.57 -17.92
CA ALA A 276 3.01 -9.94 -18.37
C ALA A 276 4.08 -9.71 -17.28
N VAL A 277 4.01 -8.59 -16.55
CA VAL A 277 4.92 -8.31 -15.43
C VAL A 277 4.77 -9.36 -14.33
N ILE A 278 3.53 -9.71 -13.96
CA ILE A 278 3.25 -10.70 -12.91
C ILE A 278 3.84 -12.06 -13.29
N HIS A 279 3.59 -12.51 -14.52
CA HIS A 279 4.17 -13.75 -15.02
C HIS A 279 5.70 -13.73 -15.03
N CYS A 280 6.30 -12.63 -15.48
CA CYS A 280 7.75 -12.46 -15.52
C CYS A 280 8.39 -12.53 -14.12
N VAL A 281 7.80 -11.86 -13.12
CA VAL A 281 8.28 -11.90 -11.73
C VAL A 281 8.15 -13.30 -11.14
N ALA A 282 7.12 -14.06 -11.54
CA ALA A 282 6.95 -15.46 -11.16
C ALA A 282 7.88 -16.44 -11.90
N GLY A 283 8.78 -15.96 -12.78
CA GLY A 283 9.66 -16.83 -13.59
C GLY A 283 8.92 -17.57 -14.70
N SER A 284 7.80 -17.03 -15.16
CA SER A 284 6.95 -17.60 -16.22
C SER A 284 6.64 -16.56 -17.31
N PHE A 285 5.82 -16.92 -18.28
CA PHE A 285 5.50 -16.06 -19.42
C PHE A 285 3.99 -15.87 -19.55
N MET A 286 3.60 -14.68 -20.00
CA MET A 286 2.22 -14.47 -20.42
C MET A 286 1.98 -15.22 -21.74
N THR A 287 0.81 -15.83 -21.85
CA THR A 287 0.30 -16.44 -23.08
C THR A 287 -1.07 -15.89 -23.40
N ASN A 288 -1.57 -16.15 -24.62
CA ASN A 288 -2.97 -15.83 -24.93
C ASN A 288 -3.94 -16.55 -23.97
N LYS A 289 -3.64 -17.80 -23.59
CA LYS A 289 -4.48 -18.56 -22.65
C LYS A 289 -4.53 -17.87 -21.28
N SER A 290 -3.38 -17.54 -20.70
CA SER A 290 -3.32 -16.92 -19.38
C SER A 290 -3.99 -15.54 -19.36
N LEU A 291 -3.76 -14.72 -20.39
CA LEU A 291 -4.40 -13.40 -20.49
C LEU A 291 -5.92 -13.51 -20.67
N ARG A 292 -6.38 -14.52 -21.39
CA ARG A 292 -7.81 -14.79 -21.57
C ARG A 292 -8.47 -15.22 -20.25
N GLU A 293 -7.79 -16.05 -19.45
CA GLU A 293 -8.23 -16.45 -18.11
C GLU A 293 -8.29 -15.23 -17.18
N ARG A 294 -7.25 -14.39 -17.18
CA ARG A 294 -7.20 -13.12 -16.46
C ARG A 294 -8.41 -12.22 -16.76
N LEU A 295 -8.71 -12.02 -18.04
CA LEU A 295 -9.79 -11.15 -18.50
C LEU A 295 -11.18 -11.82 -18.42
N ARG A 296 -11.28 -13.05 -17.88
CA ARG A 296 -12.51 -13.85 -17.77
C ARG A 296 -13.23 -14.01 -19.12
N MET A 297 -12.45 -14.22 -20.18
CA MET A 297 -12.96 -14.34 -21.54
C MET A 297 -13.10 -15.82 -21.99
N PRO A 298 -14.20 -16.21 -22.64
CA PRO A 298 -14.39 -17.58 -23.12
C PRO A 298 -13.46 -17.90 -24.29
N GLU A 299 -13.26 -19.20 -24.57
CA GLU A 299 -12.29 -19.66 -25.59
C GLU A 299 -12.59 -19.12 -27.01
N GLY A 300 -13.87 -18.95 -27.35
CA GLY A 300 -14.29 -18.35 -28.61
C GLY A 300 -13.82 -16.91 -28.84
N ARG A 301 -13.31 -16.22 -27.81
CA ARG A 301 -12.76 -14.85 -27.91
C ARG A 301 -11.25 -14.80 -28.07
N ARG A 302 -10.60 -15.92 -28.40
CA ARG A 302 -9.14 -16.01 -28.61
C ARG A 302 -8.59 -14.94 -29.56
N SER A 303 -9.27 -14.67 -30.67
CA SER A 303 -8.86 -13.68 -31.67
C SER A 303 -8.80 -12.26 -31.10
N MET A 304 -9.76 -11.89 -30.26
CA MET A 304 -9.81 -10.59 -29.58
C MET A 304 -8.63 -10.40 -28.63
N VAL A 305 -8.24 -11.46 -27.90
CA VAL A 305 -7.05 -11.44 -27.04
C VAL A 305 -5.78 -11.33 -27.87
N SER A 306 -5.70 -12.00 -29.03
CA SER A 306 -4.56 -11.85 -29.94
C SER A 306 -4.42 -10.42 -30.46
N VAL A 307 -5.54 -9.74 -30.79
CA VAL A 307 -5.53 -8.33 -31.20
C VAL A 307 -5.02 -7.45 -30.05
N LEU A 308 -5.47 -7.68 -28.82
CA LEU A 308 -5.00 -6.91 -27.66
C LEU A 308 -3.49 -7.09 -27.42
N ILE A 309 -3.00 -8.32 -27.53
CA ILE A 309 -1.56 -8.61 -27.40
C ILE A 309 -0.76 -7.86 -28.48
N GLN A 310 -1.24 -7.86 -29.73
CA GLN A 310 -0.61 -7.10 -30.80
C GLN A 310 -0.60 -5.60 -30.49
N GLN A 311 -1.72 -5.04 -30.05
CA GLN A 311 -1.80 -3.62 -29.66
C GLN A 311 -0.84 -3.29 -28.51
N ALA A 312 -0.65 -4.20 -27.55
CA ALA A 312 0.29 -4.02 -26.44
C ALA A 312 1.76 -4.09 -26.91
N MET A 313 2.07 -4.92 -27.91
CA MET A 313 3.38 -4.95 -28.56
C MET A 313 3.64 -3.66 -29.35
N ASP A 314 2.65 -3.22 -30.15
CA ASP A 314 2.74 -2.00 -30.96
C ASP A 314 2.91 -0.75 -30.07
N ALA A 315 2.30 -0.77 -28.87
CA ALA A 315 2.47 0.26 -27.85
C ALA A 315 3.79 0.15 -27.05
N GLY A 316 4.64 -0.84 -27.34
CA GLY A 316 5.93 -1.04 -26.67
C GLY A 316 5.82 -1.49 -25.22
N LEU A 317 4.67 -2.03 -24.79
CA LEU A 317 4.46 -2.48 -23.41
C LEU A 317 5.02 -3.89 -23.17
N ILE A 318 4.94 -4.75 -24.18
CA ILE A 318 5.38 -6.15 -24.11
C ILE A 318 6.17 -6.54 -25.35
N LYS A 319 6.90 -7.64 -25.26
CA LYS A 319 7.65 -8.24 -26.38
C LYS A 319 7.51 -9.78 -26.40
N PRO A 320 7.72 -10.44 -27.55
CA PRO A 320 7.87 -11.88 -27.60
C PRO A 320 9.04 -12.35 -26.73
N ALA A 321 8.86 -13.46 -26.02
CA ALA A 321 9.93 -14.08 -25.23
C ALA A 321 11.03 -14.68 -26.13
N ASP A 322 10.62 -15.27 -27.26
CA ASP A 322 11.51 -15.78 -28.31
C ASP A 322 11.12 -15.11 -29.65
N PRO A 323 11.91 -14.15 -30.15
CA PRO A 323 11.66 -13.48 -31.43
C PRO A 323 11.71 -14.41 -32.65
N GLU A 324 12.44 -15.53 -32.58
CA GLU A 324 12.61 -16.48 -33.69
C GLU A 324 11.46 -17.50 -33.76
N ASN A 325 10.62 -17.55 -32.72
CA ASN A 325 9.50 -18.48 -32.67
C ASN A 325 8.43 -18.13 -33.72
N ARG A 326 8.33 -18.98 -34.75
CA ARG A 326 7.34 -18.83 -35.83
C ARG A 326 5.95 -19.39 -35.49
N SER A 327 5.81 -20.09 -34.35
CA SER A 327 4.56 -20.74 -33.97
C SER A 327 3.61 -19.80 -33.22
N LYS A 328 2.58 -19.31 -33.92
CA LYS A 328 1.51 -18.49 -33.33
C LYS A 328 0.75 -19.18 -32.16
N LYS A 329 0.82 -20.51 -32.05
CA LYS A 329 0.11 -21.28 -31.00
C LYS A 329 0.86 -21.29 -29.66
N PHE A 330 2.20 -21.22 -29.69
CA PHE A 330 3.06 -21.31 -28.50
C PHE A 330 3.78 -20.00 -28.21
N MET A 331 3.26 -18.87 -28.71
CA MET A 331 3.82 -17.55 -28.43
C MET A 331 3.72 -17.23 -26.94
N GLN A 332 4.84 -16.79 -26.40
CA GLN A 332 5.04 -16.35 -25.03
C GLN A 332 5.48 -14.89 -25.06
N TYR A 333 5.07 -14.13 -24.05
CA TYR A 333 5.28 -12.70 -23.97
C TYR A 333 5.83 -12.30 -22.61
N LEU A 334 6.69 -11.29 -22.64
CA LEU A 334 7.33 -10.65 -21.50
C LEU A 334 7.07 -9.14 -21.53
N PRO A 335 7.19 -8.43 -20.40
CA PRO A 335 7.23 -6.98 -20.43
C PRO A 335 8.46 -6.50 -21.23
N TYR A 336 8.37 -5.32 -21.84
CA TYR A 336 9.40 -4.85 -22.79
C TYR A 336 10.83 -4.81 -22.23
N TRP A 337 10.97 -4.60 -20.92
CA TRP A 337 12.25 -4.44 -20.20
C TRP A 337 12.89 -5.75 -19.72
N ALA A 338 12.19 -6.90 -19.84
CA ALA A 338 12.67 -8.18 -19.30
C ALA A 338 13.68 -8.87 -20.19
#